data_AF-A0A4T0UK42-F1
#
_entry.id   AF-A0A4T0UK42-F1
#
_cell.length_a   1.000
_cell.length_b   1.000
_cell.length_c   1.000
_cell.angle_alpha   90.00
_cell.angle_beta   90.00
_cell.angle_gamma   90.00
#
_symmetry.space_group_name_H-M   'P 1'
#
loop_
_entity.id
_entity.type
_entity.pdbx_description
1 polymer ?
#
loop_
_entity_poly.entity_id
_entity_poly.type
_entity_poly.pdbx_seq_one_letter_code
_entity_poly.pdbx_strand_id
1 'polypeptide(L)'
;MPTTTPQRKDQGFTLIELLVVVIIIGVLAAIAIPVFLNQRQKAADAATQSDLKNAATLMETWFVDNQSYVATNPGDQLNDMQHSTNVSVVVTSATATGYCLDGTNTASDAKFHYDSDAGGLLDGIC
;
A
#
# COMPACT_ATOMS: atom_id res chain seq x y z
N MET A 1 -56.74 43.78 3.12
CA MET A 1 -55.33 44.22 3.18
C MET A 1 -54.50 43.22 2.40
N PRO A 2 -53.91 43.57 1.25
CA PRO A 2 -53.07 42.62 0.51
C PRO A 2 -51.66 42.63 1.11
N THR A 3 -51.18 41.45 1.51
CA THR A 3 -49.80 41.23 1.96
C THR A 3 -48.91 40.96 0.74
N THR A 4 -48.12 41.94 0.32
CA THR A 4 -47.12 41.80 -0.74
C THR A 4 -45.90 41.06 -0.20
N THR A 5 -45.83 39.75 -0.43
CA THR A 5 -44.64 38.95 -0.15
C THR A 5 -43.55 39.31 -1.18
N PRO A 6 -42.34 39.72 -0.76
CA PRO A 6 -41.28 40.07 -1.70
C PRO A 6 -40.84 38.83 -2.48
N GLN A 7 -40.90 38.90 -3.81
CA GLN A 7 -40.35 37.86 -4.67
C GLN A 7 -38.81 37.90 -4.59
N ARG A 8 -38.20 36.80 -4.12
CA ARG A 8 -36.74 36.62 -4.18
C ARG A 8 -36.34 36.59 -5.66
N LYS A 9 -35.44 37.50 -6.05
CA LYS A 9 -34.78 37.43 -7.35
C LYS A 9 -33.83 36.24 -7.31
N ASP A 10 -34.16 35.18 -8.05
CA ASP A 10 -33.20 34.12 -8.33
C ASP A 10 -32.07 34.72 -9.18
N GLN A 11 -30.92 34.92 -8.55
CA GLN A 11 -29.69 35.29 -9.22
C GLN A 11 -29.10 34.02 -9.81
N GLY A 12 -29.23 33.84 -11.13
CA GLY A 12 -28.56 32.77 -11.85
C GLY A 12 -27.05 33.01 -11.91
N PHE A 13 -26.26 31.94 -11.78
CA PHE A 13 -24.81 31.99 -12.02
C PHE A 13 -24.51 32.42 -13.45
N THR A 14 -23.46 33.23 -13.62
CA THR A 14 -22.99 33.57 -14.96
C THR A 14 -22.22 32.40 -15.56
N LEU A 15 -22.32 32.20 -16.89
CA LEU A 15 -21.54 31.17 -17.58
C LEU A 15 -20.03 31.39 -17.40
N ILE A 16 -19.60 32.65 -17.25
CA ILE A 16 -18.19 33.01 -17.05
C ILE A 16 -17.68 32.63 -15.66
N GLU A 17 -18.52 32.72 -14.62
CA GLU A 17 -18.14 32.25 -13.27
C GLU A 17 -17.90 30.74 -13.27
N LEU A 18 -18.78 29.96 -13.90
CA LEU A 18 -18.57 28.52 -13.99
C LEU A 18 -17.37 28.16 -14.87
N LEU A 19 -17.11 28.94 -15.93
CA LEU A 19 -15.94 28.75 -16.80
C LEU A 19 -14.63 28.94 -16.04
N VAL A 20 -14.49 30.00 -15.24
CA VAL A 20 -13.23 30.26 -14.53
C VAL A 20 -12.97 29.19 -13.46
N VAL A 21 -14.03 28.69 -12.81
CA VAL A 21 -13.93 27.66 -11.77
C VAL A 21 -13.43 26.35 -12.35
N VAL A 22 -13.96 25.90 -13.49
CA VAL A 22 -13.50 24.65 -14.12
C VAL A 22 -12.06 24.76 -14.64
N ILE A 23 -11.64 25.96 -15.07
CA ILE A 23 -10.24 26.20 -15.46
C ILE A 23 -9.32 26.06 -14.24
N ILE A 24 -9.65 26.69 -13.12
CA ILE A 24 -8.82 26.61 -11.90
C ILE A 24 -8.75 25.17 -11.38
N ILE A 25 -9.88 24.47 -11.29
CA ILE A 25 -9.91 23.06 -10.87
C ILE A 25 -9.13 22.19 -11.87
N GLY A 26 -9.22 22.47 -13.17
CA GLY A 26 -8.47 21.77 -14.21
C GLY A 26 -6.95 21.88 -14.02
N VAL A 27 -6.44 23.09 -13.73
CA VAL A 27 -5.01 23.31 -13.48
C VAL A 27 -4.55 22.59 -12.21
N LEU A 28 -5.34 22.67 -11.13
CA LEU A 28 -5.01 22.00 -9.87
C LEU A 28 -5.03 20.48 -10.02
N ALA A 29 -6.04 19.92 -10.71
CA ALA A 29 -6.16 18.48 -10.95
C ALA A 29 -5.00 17.95 -11.81
N ALA A 30 -4.57 18.69 -12.82
CA ALA A 30 -3.45 18.30 -13.68
C ALA A 30 -2.15 18.07 -12.91
N ILE A 31 -1.89 18.83 -11.84
CA ILE A 31 -0.72 18.65 -10.98
C ILE A 31 -0.98 17.62 -9.89
N ALA A 32 -2.17 17.64 -9.27
CA ALA A 32 -2.49 16.81 -8.12
C ALA A 32 -2.59 15.32 -8.47
N ILE A 33 -3.19 14.97 -9.61
CA ILE A 33 -3.40 13.57 -10.02
C ILE A 33 -2.09 12.77 -10.14
N PRO A 34 -1.07 13.19 -10.92
CA PRO A 34 0.16 12.40 -11.05
C PRO A 34 0.92 12.28 -9.73
N VAL A 35 0.92 13.34 -8.90
CA VAL A 35 1.55 13.30 -7.57
C VAL A 35 0.82 12.30 -6.67
N PHE A 36 -0.50 12.35 -6.64
CA PHE A 36 -1.31 11.43 -5.83
C PHE A 36 -1.10 9.97 -6.25
N LEU A 37 -1.06 9.67 -7.55
CA LEU A 37 -0.80 8.32 -8.05
C LEU A 37 0.58 7.80 -7.62
N ASN A 38 1.63 8.63 -7.72
CA ASN A 38 2.97 8.27 -7.26
C ASN A 38 3.01 8.04 -5.73
N GLN A 39 2.35 8.90 -4.94
CA GLN A 39 2.26 8.71 -3.49
C GLN A 39 1.54 7.41 -3.11
N ARG A 40 0.48 7.04 -3.83
CA ARG A 40 -0.19 5.75 -3.63
C ARG A 40 0.72 4.56 -3.92
N GLN A 41 1.52 4.65 -4.98
CA GLN A 41 2.48 3.58 -5.31
C GLN A 41 3.56 3.45 -4.24
N LYS A 42 4.15 4.57 -3.80
CA LYS A 42 5.12 4.57 -2.69
C LYS A 42 4.53 4.04 -1.38
N ALA A 43 3.26 4.33 -1.10
CA ALA A 43 2.58 3.79 0.07
C ALA A 43 2.39 2.27 -0.04
N ALA A 44 2.08 1.77 -1.24
CA ALA A 44 1.99 0.33 -1.51
C ALA A 44 3.35 -0.36 -1.33
N ASP A 45 4.43 0.25 -1.83
CA ASP A 45 5.80 -0.26 -1.65
C ASP A 45 6.19 -0.31 -0.16
N ALA A 46 5.95 0.79 0.56
CA ALA A 46 6.25 0.88 1.99
C ALA A 46 5.43 -0.14 2.81
N ALA A 47 4.18 -0.39 2.44
CA ALA A 47 3.35 -1.42 3.07
C ALA A 47 3.95 -2.82 2.87
N THR A 48 4.36 -3.17 1.65
CA THR A 48 5.01 -4.46 1.37
C THR A 48 6.31 -4.63 2.15
N GLN A 49 7.14 -3.61 2.22
CA GLN A 49 8.38 -3.65 3.01
C GLN A 49 8.12 -3.80 4.51
N SER A 50 7.05 -3.17 5.03
CA SER A 50 6.64 -3.30 6.42
C SER A 50 6.15 -4.72 6.72
N ASP A 51 5.30 -5.26 5.86
CA ASP A 51 4.74 -6.61 6.04
C ASP A 51 5.83 -7.68 5.93
N LEU A 52 6.83 -7.50 5.06
CA LEU A 52 8.01 -8.37 5.00
C LEU A 52 8.83 -8.37 6.29
N LYS A 53 8.99 -7.22 6.94
CA LYS A 53 9.69 -7.12 8.24
C LYS A 53 8.89 -7.78 9.36
N ASN A 54 7.55 -7.65 9.32
CA ASN A 54 6.68 -8.36 10.24
C ASN A 54 6.78 -9.88 10.02
N ALA A 55 6.78 -10.33 8.77
CA ALA A 55 6.96 -11.74 8.42
C ALA A 55 8.31 -12.27 8.88
N ALA A 56 9.40 -11.51 8.68
CA ALA A 56 10.71 -11.86 9.21
C ALA A 56 10.69 -12.02 10.74
N THR A 57 10.01 -11.12 11.46
CA THR A 57 9.84 -11.23 12.92
C THR A 57 9.09 -12.50 13.34
N LEU A 58 8.09 -12.92 12.56
CA LEU A 58 7.40 -14.19 12.78
C LEU A 58 8.31 -15.39 12.52
N MET A 59 9.13 -15.35 11.47
CA MET A 59 10.13 -16.39 11.21
C MET A 59 11.12 -16.51 12.36
N GLU A 60 11.64 -15.40 12.88
CA GLU A 60 12.55 -15.40 14.04
C GLU A 60 11.87 -15.98 15.29
N THR A 61 10.60 -15.63 15.53
CA THR A 61 9.82 -16.19 16.63
C THR A 61 9.67 -17.71 16.48
N TRP A 62 9.40 -18.16 15.26
CA TRP A 62 9.31 -19.58 14.94
C TRP A 62 10.64 -20.32 15.21
N PHE A 63 11.78 -19.71 14.88
CA PHE A 63 13.09 -20.28 15.13
C PHE A 63 13.38 -20.42 16.63
N VAL A 64 12.92 -19.48 17.48
CA VAL A 64 13.07 -19.59 18.94
C VAL A 64 12.41 -20.87 19.47
N ASP A 65 11.23 -21.22 18.96
CA ASP A 65 10.47 -22.38 19.44
C ASP A 65 10.92 -23.70 18.79
N ASN A 66 11.32 -23.66 17.51
CA ASN A 66 11.57 -24.87 16.71
C ASN A 66 13.06 -25.12 16.42
N GLN A 67 13.94 -24.15 16.69
CA GLN A 67 15.37 -24.17 16.37
C GLN A 67 15.67 -24.44 14.88
N SER A 68 14.70 -24.15 14.01
CA SER A 68 14.77 -24.43 12.57
C SER A 68 13.66 -23.69 11.81
N TYR A 69 13.98 -23.07 10.67
CA TYR A 69 12.95 -22.45 9.81
C TYR A 69 12.19 -23.44 8.91
N VAL A 70 12.60 -24.72 8.86
CA VAL A 70 12.00 -25.73 7.95
C VAL A 70 10.95 -26.63 8.62
N ALA A 71 10.72 -26.47 9.93
CA ALA A 71 9.71 -27.26 10.62
C ALA A 71 8.30 -26.94 10.07
N THR A 72 7.44 -27.97 9.98
CA THR A 72 6.07 -28.00 9.43
C THR A 72 5.56 -26.67 8.87
N ASN A 73 5.74 -26.46 7.56
CA ASN A 73 5.21 -25.34 6.76
C ASN A 73 5.30 -23.97 7.45
N PRO A 74 6.47 -23.28 7.44
CA PRO A 74 6.57 -21.88 7.86
C PRO A 74 5.57 -20.97 7.13
N GLY A 75 5.08 -21.37 5.95
CA GLY A 75 4.00 -20.70 5.23
C GLY A 75 2.67 -20.63 5.99
N ASP A 76 2.32 -21.61 6.84
CA ASP A 76 1.07 -21.54 7.62
C ASP A 76 1.08 -20.43 8.68
N GLN A 77 2.24 -20.13 9.25
CA GLN A 77 2.40 -19.01 10.19
C GLN A 77 2.27 -17.65 9.50
N LEU A 78 2.68 -17.56 8.23
CA LEU A 78 2.52 -16.35 7.43
C LEU A 78 1.12 -16.20 6.82
N ASN A 79 0.42 -17.32 6.60
CA ASN A 79 -0.98 -17.32 6.13
C ASN A 79 -1.93 -16.66 7.14
N ASP A 80 -1.63 -16.77 8.44
CA ASP A 80 -2.41 -16.15 9.52
C ASP A 80 -1.93 -14.73 9.90
N MET A 81 -0.83 -14.26 9.30
CA MET A 81 -0.34 -12.90 9.54
C MET A 81 -1.32 -11.88 8.96
N GLN A 82 -1.62 -10.82 9.71
CA GLN A 82 -2.32 -9.68 9.12
C GLN A 82 -1.37 -8.93 8.18
N HIS A 83 -1.71 -8.96 6.90
CA HIS A 83 -1.00 -8.25 5.84
C HIS A 83 -1.83 -7.05 5.36
N SER A 84 -1.13 -6.03 4.87
CA SER A 84 -1.75 -4.85 4.29
C SER A 84 -2.51 -5.22 3.02
N THR A 85 -3.52 -4.42 2.67
CA THR A 85 -4.32 -4.66 1.46
C THR A 85 -3.42 -4.74 0.23
N ASN A 86 -3.69 -5.72 -0.64
CA ASN A 86 -2.95 -5.99 -1.89
C ASN A 86 -1.53 -6.52 -1.70
N VAL A 87 -1.02 -6.68 -0.47
CA VAL A 87 0.27 -7.29 -0.20
C VAL A 87 0.15 -8.81 -0.15
N SER A 88 1.08 -9.52 -0.77
CA SER A 88 1.27 -10.96 -0.63
C SER A 88 2.71 -11.24 -0.21
N VAL A 89 2.88 -12.05 0.83
CA VAL A 89 4.19 -12.50 1.32
C VAL A 89 4.28 -14.01 1.19
N VAL A 90 5.36 -14.51 0.60
CA VAL A 90 5.57 -15.94 0.34
C VAL A 90 6.94 -16.37 0.82
N VAL A 91 7.04 -17.55 1.43
CA VAL A 91 8.33 -18.20 1.71
C VAL A 91 8.86 -18.82 0.43
N THR A 92 9.95 -18.29 -0.12
CA THR A 92 10.57 -18.79 -1.36
C THR A 92 11.62 -19.85 -1.05
N SER A 93 12.34 -19.70 0.07
CA SER A 93 13.25 -20.71 0.58
C SER A 93 13.29 -20.71 2.11
N ALA A 94 13.46 -21.88 2.70
CA ALA A 94 13.70 -22.05 4.13
C ALA A 94 14.69 -23.20 4.34
N THR A 95 15.69 -22.96 5.16
CA THR A 95 16.71 -23.92 5.60
C THR A 95 16.75 -23.95 7.12
N ALA A 96 17.55 -24.83 7.73
CA ALA A 96 17.60 -24.89 9.18
C ALA A 96 18.01 -23.55 9.82
N THR A 97 18.81 -22.73 9.13
CA THR A 97 19.43 -21.52 9.70
C THR A 97 19.15 -20.24 8.92
N GLY A 98 18.48 -20.32 7.78
CA GLY A 98 18.16 -19.15 6.98
C GLY A 98 16.88 -19.33 6.16
N TYR A 99 16.32 -18.23 5.69
CA TYR A 99 15.10 -18.18 4.92
C TYR A 99 15.09 -16.96 3.99
N CYS A 100 14.28 -17.06 2.93
CA CYS A 100 14.02 -15.95 2.02
C CYS A 100 12.51 -15.79 1.79
N LEU A 101 12.02 -14.56 1.96
CA LEU A 101 10.62 -14.19 1.81
C LEU A 101 10.46 -13.21 0.65
N ASP A 102 9.54 -13.48 -0.28
CA ASP A 102 9.16 -12.53 -1.33
C ASP A 102 7.89 -11.78 -0.94
N GLY A 103 7.92 -10.46 -1.12
CA GLY A 103 6.79 -9.56 -0.91
C GLY A 103 6.41 -8.88 -2.21
N THR A 104 5.13 -8.96 -2.57
CA THR A 104 4.57 -8.31 -3.77
C THR A 104 3.34 -7.50 -3.41
N ASN A 105 3.04 -6.46 -4.20
CA ASN A 105 1.82 -5.68 -4.06
C ASN A 105 1.05 -5.68 -5.38
N THR A 106 -0.25 -5.96 -5.41
CA THR A 106 -1.01 -5.85 -6.68
C THR A 106 -1.25 -4.39 -7.11
N ALA A 107 -1.01 -3.42 -6.21
CA ALA A 107 -1.09 -1.99 -6.48
C ALA A 107 0.26 -1.35 -6.89
N SER A 108 1.37 -2.10 -6.89
CA SER A 108 2.69 -1.64 -7.35
C SER A 108 3.47 -2.78 -8.00
N ASP A 109 4.15 -2.51 -9.10
CA ASP A 109 4.97 -3.54 -9.78
C ASP A 109 6.31 -3.82 -9.05
N ALA A 110 6.61 -3.06 -7.98
CA ALA A 110 7.81 -3.27 -7.19
C ALA A 110 7.76 -4.60 -6.43
N LYS A 111 8.91 -5.28 -6.41
CA LYS A 111 9.11 -6.52 -5.67
C LYS A 111 10.22 -6.30 -4.66
N PHE A 112 9.99 -6.81 -3.46
CA PHE A 112 10.96 -6.77 -2.37
C PHE A 112 11.09 -8.16 -1.80
N HIS A 113 12.26 -8.47 -1.26
CA HIS A 113 12.46 -9.71 -0.55
C HIS A 113 13.21 -9.48 0.76
N TYR A 114 13.04 -10.40 1.70
CA TYR A 114 13.78 -10.45 2.93
C TYR A 114 14.61 -11.72 2.96
N ASP A 115 15.94 -11.57 2.98
CA ASP A 115 16.89 -12.68 3.04
C ASP A 115 17.66 -12.60 4.38
N SER A 116 17.55 -13.66 5.18
CA SER A 116 18.24 -13.73 6.48
C SER A 116 19.76 -13.80 6.35
N ASP A 117 20.27 -14.36 5.25
CA ASP A 117 21.70 -14.57 5.00
C ASP A 117 22.33 -13.33 4.36
N ALA A 118 21.59 -12.62 3.51
CA ALA A 118 22.03 -11.38 2.87
C ALA A 118 21.80 -10.12 3.74
N GLY A 119 21.26 -10.26 4.94
CA GLY A 119 21.18 -9.19 5.94
C GLY A 119 19.91 -8.33 5.89
N GLY A 120 18.81 -8.86 5.34
CA GLY A 120 17.47 -8.30 5.51
C GLY A 120 16.75 -7.93 4.21
N LEU A 121 16.12 -6.76 4.22
CA LEU A 121 15.22 -6.32 3.15
C LEU A 121 15.99 -5.78 1.94
N LEU A 122 15.69 -6.32 0.75
CA LEU A 122 16.36 -6.07 -0.52
C LEU A 122 15.32 -5.87 -1.64
N ASP A 123 15.74 -5.22 -2.72
CA ASP A 123 14.92 -5.04 -3.92
C ASP A 123 14.99 -6.28 -4.81
N GLY A 124 13.87 -6.62 -5.47
CA GLY A 124 13.76 -7.78 -6.34
C GLY A 124 13.13 -8.98 -5.66
N ILE A 125 13.48 -10.17 -6.12
CA ILE A 125 13.00 -11.45 -5.58
C ILE A 125 14.19 -12.27 -5.10
N CYS A 126 13.90 -13.17 -4.16
CA CYS A 126 14.66 -14.39 -3.96
C CYS A 126 14.76 -15.19 -5.29
#